data_AF-F9P8A8-F1
#
_entry.id   AF-F9P8A8-F1
#
_cell.length_a   1.000
_cell.length_b   1.000
_cell.length_c   1.000
_cell.angle_alpha   90.00
_cell.angle_beta   90.00
_cell.angle_gamma   90.00
#
_symmetry.space_group_name_H-M   'P 1'
#
loop_
_entity.id
_entity.type
_entity.pdbx_description
1 polymer ?
#
loop_
_entity_poly.entity_id
_entity_poly.type
_entity_poly.pdbx_seq_one_letter_code
_entity_poly.pdbx_strand_id
1 'polypeptide(L)'
;MAIYHLSIKIISRGKGKSAVAASAYRSGEKIKNEYDGIVHDFTRKGGIAYTEILLPQNAPEEFSNRSVLWNSVEKIEKVKTHSLQEKSKLPYPKN
;
A
#
# COMPACT_ATOMS: atom_id res chain seq x y z
N MET A 1 9.88 -34.18 1.95
CA MET A 1 10.47 -33.19 1.01
C MET A 1 9.91 -31.81 1.32
N ALA A 2 10.76 -30.79 1.37
CA ALA A 2 10.32 -29.40 1.44
C ALA A 2 10.29 -28.81 0.01
N ILE A 3 9.15 -28.27 -0.41
CA ILE A 3 9.02 -27.54 -1.67
C ILE A 3 9.06 -26.06 -1.30
N TYR A 4 10.05 -25.33 -1.82
CA TYR A 4 10.12 -23.88 -1.66
C TYR A 4 9.30 -23.19 -2.74
N HIS A 5 8.45 -22.23 -2.35
CA HIS A 5 7.63 -21.46 -3.27
C HIS A 5 7.78 -19.96 -2.97
N LEU A 6 8.30 -19.21 -3.93
CA LEU A 6 8.43 -17.75 -3.88
C LEU A 6 7.50 -17.12 -4.91
N SER A 7 6.69 -16.15 -4.48
CA SER A 7 5.84 -15.36 -5.38
C SER A 7 6.03 -13.87 -5.12
N ILE A 8 6.31 -13.13 -6.19
CA ILE A 8 6.47 -11.67 -6.15
C ILE A 8 5.28 -11.05 -6.88
N LYS A 9 4.61 -10.10 -6.22
CA LYS A 9 3.45 -9.40 -6.78
C LYS A 9 3.65 -7.89 -6.63
N ILE A 10 3.42 -7.17 -7.72
CA ILE A 10 3.40 -5.71 -7.72
C ILE A 10 2.07 -5.23 -7.13
N ILE A 11 2.16 -4.34 -6.14
CA ILE A 11 1.04 -3.61 -5.55
C ILE A 11 1.10 -2.20 -6.13
N SER A 12 -0.03 -1.71 -6.64
CA SER A 12 -0.13 -0.37 -7.21
C SER A 12 -1.54 0.15 -7.05
N ARG A 13 -1.68 1.42 -6.66
CA ARG A 13 -2.98 2.06 -6.51
C ARG A 13 -3.75 2.17 -7.81
N GLY A 14 -3.06 2.37 -8.94
CA GLY A 14 -3.68 2.40 -10.27
C GLY A 14 -4.44 1.11 -10.64
N LYS A 15 -4.17 0.00 -9.93
CA LYS A 15 -4.88 -1.28 -10.06
C LYS A 15 -5.86 -1.55 -8.93
N GLY A 16 -6.26 -0.52 -8.17
CA GLY A 16 -7.21 -0.62 -7.06
C GLY A 16 -6.67 -1.28 -5.80
N LYS A 17 -5.34 -1.39 -5.63
CA LYS A 17 -4.71 -1.97 -4.43
C LYS A 17 -4.13 -0.88 -3.54
N SER A 18 -3.97 -1.16 -2.25
CA SER A 18 -3.30 -0.25 -1.33
C SER A 18 -2.06 -0.91 -0.74
N ALA A 19 -0.96 -0.16 -0.74
CA ALA A 19 0.27 -0.53 -0.06
C ALA A 19 0.07 -0.59 1.46
N VAL A 20 -0.68 0.37 2.02
CA VAL A 20 -1.05 0.39 3.44
C VAL A 20 -1.84 -0.87 3.81
N ALA A 21 -2.90 -1.20 3.06
CA ALA A 21 -3.69 -2.41 3.31
C ALA A 21 -2.84 -3.69 3.25
N ALA A 22 -1.98 -3.80 2.23
CA ALA A 22 -1.11 -4.96 2.07
C ALA A 22 -0.07 -5.08 3.19
N SER A 23 0.48 -3.96 3.64
CA SER A 23 1.44 -3.92 4.74
C SER A 23 0.80 -4.36 6.05
N ALA A 24 -0.36 -3.79 6.40
CA ALA A 24 -1.13 -4.14 7.58
C ALA A 24 -1.51 -5.62 7.59
N TYR A 25 -1.92 -6.16 6.43
CA TYR A 25 -2.23 -7.58 6.30
C TYR A 25 -1.01 -8.48 6.53
N ARG A 26 0.16 -8.09 6.04
CA ARG A 26 1.39 -8.89 6.19
C ARG A 26 1.96 -8.81 7.60
N SER A 27 1.86 -7.67 8.27
CA SER A 27 2.34 -7.48 9.63
C SER A 27 1.32 -7.86 10.71
N GLY A 28 0.04 -8.01 10.37
CA GLY A 28 -1.02 -8.25 11.36
C GLY A 28 -1.29 -7.04 12.23
N GLU A 29 -1.12 -5.85 11.67
CA GLU A 29 -1.25 -4.60 12.42
C GLU A 29 -2.53 -3.84 12.05
N LYS A 30 -2.83 -2.83 12.88
CA LYS A 30 -3.86 -1.84 12.60
C LYS A 30 -3.22 -0.59 12.05
N ILE A 31 -3.44 -0.30 10.78
CA ILE A 31 -2.86 0.86 10.10
C ILE A 31 -3.97 1.66 9.43
N LYS A 32 -3.98 2.97 9.66
CA LYS A 32 -4.89 3.90 8.97
C LYS A 32 -4.25 4.33 7.65
N ASN A 33 -5.00 4.19 6.58
CA ASN A 33 -4.67 4.77 5.29
C ASN A 33 -5.11 6.24 5.29
N GLU A 34 -4.15 7.15 5.17
CA GLU A 34 -4.39 8.60 5.17
C GLU A 34 -5.02 9.09 3.86
N TYR A 35 -4.94 8.29 2.79
CA TYR A 35 -5.49 8.64 1.49
C TYR A 35 -7.02 8.57 1.44
N ASP A 36 -7.60 7.46 1.92
CA ASP A 36 -9.05 7.21 1.91
C ASP A 36 -9.68 7.27 3.31
N GLY A 37 -8.85 7.41 4.36
CA GLY A 37 -9.28 7.41 5.75
C GLY A 37 -9.61 6.03 6.31
N ILE A 38 -9.48 4.96 5.52
CA ILE A 38 -9.85 3.60 5.91
C ILE A 38 -8.82 3.05 6.90
N VAL A 39 -9.31 2.42 7.97
CA VAL A 39 -8.47 1.72 8.93
C VAL A 39 -8.44 0.24 8.58
N HIS A 40 -7.26 -0.27 8.25
CA HIS A 40 -7.01 -1.68 8.00
C HIS A 40 -6.57 -2.34 9.30
N ASP A 41 -7.47 -3.08 9.95
CA ASP A 41 -7.22 -3.76 11.22
C ASP A 41 -7.05 -5.27 11.00
N PHE A 42 -5.81 -5.74 11.06
CA PHE A 42 -5.46 -7.17 10.94
C PHE A 42 -4.85 -7.73 12.22
N THR A 43 -5.10 -7.10 13.37
CA THR A 43 -4.58 -7.53 14.69
C THR A 43 -5.03 -8.92 15.11
N ARG A 44 -6.16 -9.40 14.56
CA ARG A 44 -6.68 -10.74 14.80
C ARG A 44 -6.02 -11.82 13.94
N LYS A 45 -5.07 -11.47 13.07
CA LYS A 45 -4.42 -12.41 12.16
C LYS A 45 -3.37 -13.24 12.90
N GLY A 46 -3.57 -14.55 12.95
CA GLY A 46 -2.59 -15.50 13.45
C GLY A 46 -1.50 -15.86 12.44
N GLY A 47 -0.49 -16.62 12.88
CA GLY A 47 0.55 -17.18 12.01
C GLY A 47 1.64 -16.19 11.59
N ILE A 48 1.73 -15.04 12.24
CA ILE A 48 2.82 -14.09 12.07
C ILE A 48 3.84 -14.34 13.18
N ALA A 49 4.95 -14.97 12.83
CA ALA A 49 6.02 -15.25 13.79
C ALA A 49 6.91 -14.03 14.03
N TYR A 50 7.14 -13.22 12.99
CA TYR A 50 8.05 -12.07 13.05
C TYR A 50 7.76 -11.07 11.93
N THR A 51 7.98 -9.79 12.20
CA THR A 51 7.88 -8.71 11.21
C THR A 51 8.90 -7.62 11.52
N GLU A 52 9.54 -7.08 10.49
CA GLU A 52 10.51 -5.99 10.63
C GLU A 52 10.50 -5.10 9.39
N ILE A 53 10.95 -3.85 9.56
CA ILE A 53 11.28 -2.94 8.46
C ILE A 53 12.78 -2.66 8.55
N LEU A 54 13.50 -3.01 7.49
CA LEU A 54 14.92 -2.76 7.38
C LEU A 54 15.15 -1.43 6.65
N LEU A 55 15.80 -0.49 7.32
CA LEU A 55 16.15 0.81 6.77
C LEU A 55 17.60 0.82 6.27
N PRO A 56 17.88 1.41 5.09
CA PRO A 56 19.25 1.70 4.70
C PRO A 56 19.83 2.81 5.59
N GLN A 57 21.16 2.90 5.65
CA GLN A 57 21.89 3.83 6.55
C GLN A 57 21.50 5.31 6.38
N ASN A 58 21.01 5.70 5.19
CA ASN A 58 20.62 7.08 4.89
C ASN A 58 19.10 7.30 4.84
N ALA A 59 18.29 6.34 5.30
CA ALA A 59 16.85 6.53 5.39
C ALA A 59 16.46 7.28 6.68
N PRO A 60 15.43 8.15 6.61
CA PRO A 60 14.82 8.72 7.80
C PRO A 60 14.38 7.62 8.78
N GLU A 61 14.70 7.81 10.07
CA GLU A 61 14.35 6.86 11.13
C GLU A 61 12.83 6.69 11.28
N GLU A 62 12.06 7.73 10.93
CA GLU A 62 10.59 7.70 10.93
C GLU A 62 9.99 6.58 10.06
N PHE A 63 10.72 6.14 9.03
CA PHE A 63 10.30 5.02 8.17
C PHE A 63 10.42 3.65 8.83
N SER A 64 11.00 3.56 10.02
CA SER A 64 10.92 2.35 10.87
C SER A 64 9.48 2.09 11.28
N ASN A 65 8.65 3.13 11.34
CA ASN A 65 7.23 3.00 11.56
C ASN A 65 6.51 2.63 10.25
N ARG A 66 5.87 1.46 10.26
CA ARG A 66 5.13 0.92 9.11
C ARG A 66 4.04 1.84 8.60
N SER A 67 3.31 2.50 9.50
CA SER A 67 2.25 3.45 9.13
C SER A 67 2.84 4.63 8.37
N VAL A 68 3.94 5.20 8.87
CA VAL A 68 4.59 6.37 8.26
C VAL A 68 5.17 6.02 6.90
N LEU A 69 5.89 4.90 6.80
CA LEU A 69 6.50 4.44 5.55
C LEU A 69 5.44 4.24 4.45
N TRP A 70 4.41 3.45 4.72
CA TRP A 70 3.45 3.08 3.67
C TRP A 70 2.48 4.21 3.33
N ASN A 71 2.12 5.08 4.27
CA ASN A 71 1.38 6.30 3.92
C ASN A 71 2.23 7.27 3.08
N SER A 72 3.54 7.35 3.34
CA SER A 72 4.45 8.16 2.51
C SER A 72 4.52 7.64 1.08
N VAL A 73 4.57 6.31 0.90
CA VAL A 73 4.51 5.67 -0.43
C VAL A 73 3.19 5.98 -1.15
N GLU A 74 2.05 5.84 -0.46
CA GLU A 74 0.72 6.16 -1.01
C GLU A 74 0.61 7.62 -1.45
N LYS A 75 1.18 8.56 -0.67
CA LYS A 75 1.21 9.99 -1.00
C LYS A 75 2.00 10.26 -2.27
N ILE A 76 3.12 9.57 -2.50
CA ILE A 76 3.92 9.71 -3.72
C ILE A 76 3.19 9.12 -4.93
N GLU A 77 2.55 7.95 -4.78
CA GLU A 77 1.76 7.34 -5.87
C GLU A 77 0.59 8.26 -6.29
N LYS A 78 -0.03 8.98 -5.34
CA LYS A 78 -1.04 10.01 -5.63
C LYS A 78 -0.49 11.09 -6.56
N VAL A 79 0.65 11.70 -6.23
CA VAL A 79 1.28 12.76 -7.05
C VAL A 79 1.54 12.27 -8.47
N LYS A 80 1.98 11.02 -8.62
CA LYS A 80 2.23 10.40 -9.93
C LYS A 80 0.96 10.09 -10.72
N THR A 81 -0.18 9.91 -10.05
CA THR A 81 -1.48 9.64 -10.70
C THR A 81 -2.21 10.93 -11.10
N HIS A 82 -1.91 12.07 -10.48
CA HIS A 82 -2.52 13.36 -10.79
C HIS A 82 -2.22 13.88 -12.21
N SER A 83 -1.21 13.35 -12.91
CA SER A 83 -0.87 13.75 -14.29
C SER A 83 -1.60 12.97 -15.39
N LEU A 84 -2.54 12.08 -15.07
CA LEU A 84 -3.19 11.21 -16.07
C LEU A 84 -4.70 10.98 -15.85
N GLN A 85 -5.43 11.99 -15.37
CA GLN A 85 -6.90 11.97 -15.35
C GLN A 85 -7.52 13.16 -16.08
N GLU A 86 -7.07 13.45 -17.30
CA GLU A 86 -7.89 14.20 -18.26
C GLU A 86 -8.68 13.21 -19.12
N LYS A 87 -9.65 12.51 -18.51
CA LYS A 87 -10.66 11.76 -19.25
C LYS A 87 -11.74 12.73 -19.70
N SER A 88 -11.57 13.25 -20.92
CA SER A 88 -12.67 13.79 -21.71
C SER A 88 -13.80 12.76 -21.79
N LYS A 89 -14.98 13.14 -21.33
CA LYS A 89 -16.21 12.38 -21.56
C LYS A 89 -17.21 13.34 -22.19
N LEU A 90 -17.05 13.55 -23.50
CA LEU A 90 -18.05 14.23 -24.32
C LEU A 90 -19.22 13.26 -24.53
N PRO A 91 -20.46 13.62 -24.13
CA PRO A 91 -21.62 12.83 -24.50
C PRO A 91 -21.91 13.03 -26.00
N TYR A 92 -21.97 11.93 -26.76
CA TYR A 92 -22.50 11.95 -28.12
C TYR A 92 -24.03 12.13 -28.06
N PRO A 93 -24.62 13.08 -28.82
CA PRO A 93 -26.07 13.19 -28.92
C PRO A 93 -26.62 12.01 -29.74
N LYS A 94 -27.67 11.38 -29.23
CA LYS A 94 -28.46 10.39 -29.98
C LYS A 94 -29.54 11.15 -30.76
N ASN A 95 -29.58 10.96 -32.08
CA ASN A 95 -30.77 11.24 -32.90
C ASN A 95 -31.82 10.15 -32.69
#